data_AF-A0A934DBD1-F1
#
_entry.id   AF-A0A934DBD1-F1
#
_cell.length_a   1.000
_cell.length_b   1.000
_cell.length_c   1.000
_cell.angle_alpha   90.00
_cell.angle_beta   90.00
_cell.angle_gamma   90.00
#
_symmetry.space_group_name_H-M   'P 1'
#
loop_
_entity.id
_entity.type
_entity.pdbx_description
1 polymer ?
#
loop_
_entity_poly.entity_id
_entity_poly.type
_entity_poly.pdbx_seq_one_letter_code
_entity_poly.pdbx_strand_id
1 'polypeptide(L)'
;MPTNLRLSMVVAFVTAIIALSCNKNEVVISDNGGTNAPAVASTRNAFGYSIGARQLTTTQTYPLTFTANKLSIAAAASNIAQGEAIFTLLNQTGGVIRSDTFRLAGMYQVLIISGLPASITTKFQNFTGSVQYAIAGDTTPEYGSDFPNTRGTQWTYARFDSLASRRDTVVVTVFGQVTFNGRPATIWQQAARSRTDTIYVSVSGDTVRMYNFPFSSSTNSKYIFPLYVGKGWRGDFLYDSSTVTLNGAIPTPAGQFTNGFLVQEEWSTFNDYGHFETWLVPRVGIVKQYRREWGFGLQKETWELLSYHINTGIE
;
A
#
# COMPACT_ATOMS: atom_id res chain seq x y z
N MET A 1 -8.00 13.85 4.92
CA MET A 1 -7.08 14.50 3.96
C MET A 1 -5.64 14.21 4.35
N PRO A 2 -4.92 13.25 3.71
CA PRO A 2 -3.52 12.95 4.02
C PRO A 2 -2.58 13.13 2.80
N THR A 3 -2.82 14.12 1.93
CA THR A 3 -1.93 14.43 0.80
C THR A 3 -0.68 15.22 1.21
N ASN A 4 -0.73 15.93 2.34
CA ASN A 4 0.37 16.84 2.74
C ASN A 4 1.59 16.12 3.35
N LEU A 5 1.42 14.95 3.97
CA LEU A 5 2.55 14.24 4.60
C LEU A 5 3.54 13.64 3.58
N ARG A 6 3.03 13.22 2.41
CA ARG A 6 3.86 12.69 1.31
C ARG A 6 4.69 13.79 0.65
N LEU A 7 4.15 15.01 0.60
CA LEU A 7 4.80 16.17 0.00
C LEU A 7 6.05 16.60 0.79
N SER A 8 5.98 16.61 2.12
CA SER A 8 7.11 17.00 2.99
C SER A 8 8.28 16.02 2.90
N MET A 9 8.01 14.73 2.68
CA MET A 9 9.05 13.69 2.64
C MET A 9 9.86 13.72 1.34
N VAL A 10 9.21 13.99 0.20
CA VAL A 10 9.87 14.11 -1.11
C VAL A 10 10.72 15.39 -1.19
N VAL A 11 10.22 16.51 -0.66
CA VAL A 11 10.99 17.77 -0.60
C VAL A 11 12.23 17.62 0.29
N ALA A 12 12.09 16.97 1.45
CA ALA A 12 13.24 16.69 2.34
C ALA A 12 14.31 15.81 1.65
N PHE A 13 13.89 14.87 0.79
CA PHE A 13 14.79 13.97 0.07
C PHE A 13 15.63 14.69 -0.99
N VAL A 14 15.06 15.66 -1.71
CA VAL A 14 15.79 16.44 -2.73
C VAL A 14 16.89 17.30 -2.08
N THR A 15 16.62 17.91 -0.93
CA THR A 15 17.65 18.61 -0.14
C THR A 15 18.71 17.69 0.45
N ALA A 16 18.36 16.45 0.82
CA ALA A 16 19.31 15.49 1.38
C ALA A 16 20.32 14.95 0.34
N ILE A 17 19.91 14.80 -0.93
CA ILE A 17 20.81 14.40 -2.03
C ILE A 17 21.95 15.42 -2.21
N ILE A 18 21.68 16.71 -1.98
CA ILE A 18 22.70 17.78 -2.06
C ILE A 18 23.67 17.72 -0.87
N ALA A 19 23.19 17.34 0.33
CA ALA A 19 24.04 17.26 1.52
C ALA A 19 24.91 16.00 1.59
N LEU A 20 24.53 14.92 0.91
CA LEU A 20 25.23 13.62 0.95
C LEU A 20 26.18 13.37 -0.24
N SER A 21 26.27 14.27 -1.23
CA SER A 21 27.12 14.06 -2.41
C SER A 21 28.62 14.26 -2.18
N CYS A 22 29.09 14.51 -0.95
CA CYS A 22 30.54 14.55 -0.65
C CYS A 22 31.19 13.15 -0.58
N ASN A 23 30.93 12.27 -1.54
CA ASN A 23 31.61 10.97 -1.64
C ASN A 23 32.64 10.97 -2.78
N LYS A 24 33.83 10.42 -2.49
CA LYS A 24 35.07 10.44 -3.29
C LYS A 24 35.02 9.82 -4.72
N ASN A 25 33.86 9.44 -5.24
CA ASN A 25 33.70 8.71 -6.50
C ASN A 25 32.85 9.47 -7.53
N GLU A 26 32.88 10.80 -7.53
CA GLU A 26 32.20 11.58 -8.57
C GLU A 26 32.84 11.32 -9.94
N VAL A 27 32.03 10.83 -10.88
CA VAL A 27 32.44 10.74 -12.28
C VAL A 27 32.42 12.15 -12.85
N VAL A 28 33.59 12.78 -12.89
CA VAL A 28 33.76 14.08 -13.53
C VAL A 28 33.55 13.92 -15.04
N ILE A 29 32.54 14.60 -15.58
CA ILE A 29 32.36 14.75 -17.02
C ILE A 29 33.06 16.05 -17.42
N SER A 30 34.26 15.94 -17.99
CA SER A 30 34.93 17.09 -18.60
C SER A 30 34.35 17.34 -19.98
N ASP A 31 33.84 18.54 -20.24
CA ASP A 31 33.58 19.03 -21.58
C ASP A 31 34.30 20.37 -21.81
N ASN A 32 34.28 20.86 -23.06
CA ASN A 32 35.03 22.05 -23.51
C ASN A 32 34.65 23.38 -22.80
N GLY A 33 33.76 23.38 -21.80
CA GLY A 33 33.31 24.59 -21.08
C GLY A 33 33.33 24.51 -19.54
N GLY A 34 33.72 23.38 -18.94
CA GLY A 34 33.83 23.25 -17.48
C GLY A 34 33.81 21.82 -16.94
N THR A 35 33.97 21.70 -15.62
CA THR A 35 33.83 20.45 -14.87
C THR A 35 32.36 20.25 -14.51
N ASN A 36 31.71 19.25 -15.11
CA ASN A 36 30.34 18.87 -14.78
C ASN A 36 30.39 17.59 -13.93
N ALA A 37 29.99 17.66 -12.65
CA ALA A 37 30.00 16.52 -11.74
C ALA A 37 28.56 16.15 -11.34
N PRO A 38 27.92 15.17 -11.99
CA PRO A 38 26.63 14.69 -11.52
C PRO A 38 26.77 14.00 -10.16
N ALA A 39 25.92 14.38 -9.21
CA ALA A 39 25.72 13.62 -7.99
C ALA A 39 24.68 12.53 -8.27
N VAL A 40 25.04 11.26 -8.05
CA VAL A 40 24.15 10.11 -8.28
C VAL A 40 24.07 9.26 -7.03
N ALA A 41 22.86 8.96 -6.59
CA ALA A 41 22.59 8.03 -5.51
C ALA A 41 21.60 6.96 -5.99
N SER A 42 21.95 5.69 -5.83
CA SER A 42 21.09 4.57 -6.21
C SER A 42 21.06 3.56 -5.08
N THR A 43 19.86 3.16 -4.66
CA THR A 43 19.63 2.14 -3.65
C THR A 43 18.49 1.23 -4.12
N ARG A 44 18.14 0.22 -3.33
CA ARG A 44 16.97 -0.59 -3.61
C ARG A 44 15.71 0.27 -3.51
N ASN A 45 14.94 0.37 -4.60
CA ASN A 45 13.71 1.17 -4.71
C ASN A 45 13.89 2.69 -4.56
N ALA A 46 15.09 3.25 -4.68
CA ALA A 46 15.24 4.69 -4.75
C ALA A 46 16.43 5.09 -5.62
N PHE A 47 16.26 6.19 -6.34
CA PHE A 47 17.27 6.75 -7.20
C PHE A 47 17.21 8.28 -7.14
N GLY A 48 18.37 8.95 -7.09
CA GLY A 48 18.50 10.39 -7.10
C GLY A 48 19.63 10.84 -8.02
N TYR A 49 19.43 11.98 -8.67
CA TYR A 49 20.43 12.63 -9.51
C TYR A 49 20.33 14.14 -9.42
N SER A 50 21.48 14.80 -9.46
CA SER A 50 21.59 16.25 -9.58
C SER A 50 22.78 16.61 -10.45
N ILE A 51 22.61 17.59 -11.34
CA ILE A 51 23.71 18.19 -12.09
C ILE A 51 23.51 19.69 -12.26
N GLY A 52 24.59 20.44 -12.14
CA GLY A 52 24.71 21.80 -12.66
C GLY A 52 25.71 21.78 -13.81
N ALA A 53 25.32 22.34 -14.95
CA ALA A 53 26.13 22.34 -16.17
C ALA A 53 26.25 23.73 -16.80
N ARG A 54 27.47 24.09 -17.21
CA ARG A 54 27.74 25.33 -17.97
C ARG A 54 27.52 25.15 -19.46
N GLN A 55 27.85 23.97 -19.95
CA GLN A 55 27.56 23.44 -21.26
C GLN A 55 27.70 21.92 -21.11
N LEU A 56 26.79 21.14 -21.68
CA LEU A 56 26.86 19.69 -21.61
C LEU A 56 26.15 19.04 -22.80
N THR A 57 26.88 18.19 -23.51
CA THR A 57 26.31 17.27 -24.50
C THR A 57 26.78 15.86 -24.19
N THR A 58 25.90 15.05 -23.61
CA THR A 58 26.24 13.68 -23.21
C THR A 58 24.98 12.82 -23.09
N THR A 59 25.15 11.51 -23.07
CA THR A 59 24.11 10.55 -22.69
C THR A 59 24.69 9.61 -21.64
N GLN A 60 24.00 9.47 -20.53
CA GLN A 60 24.38 8.60 -19.42
C GLN A 60 23.23 7.66 -19.11
N THR A 61 23.55 6.40 -18.79
CA THR A 61 22.56 5.40 -18.40
C THR A 61 22.99 4.76 -17.09
N TYR A 62 22.07 4.68 -16.14
CA TYR A 62 22.30 4.09 -14.82
C TYR A 62 21.39 2.87 -14.62
N PRO A 63 21.94 1.73 -14.16
CA PRO A 63 21.13 0.59 -13.77
C PRO A 63 20.36 0.90 -12.48
N LEU A 64 19.15 0.36 -12.37
CA LEU A 64 18.26 0.52 -11.22
C LEU A 64 17.95 -0.82 -10.58
N THR A 65 17.81 -0.85 -9.25
CA THR A 65 17.47 -2.07 -8.50
C THR A 65 16.12 -1.87 -7.80
N PHE A 66 15.06 -1.79 -8.58
CA PHE A 66 13.71 -1.65 -8.05
C PHE A 66 13.03 -3.02 -7.96
N THR A 67 12.26 -3.19 -6.91
CA THR A 67 11.29 -4.27 -6.69
C THR A 67 9.87 -3.75 -6.58
N ALA A 68 9.69 -2.44 -6.37
CA ALA A 68 8.41 -1.76 -6.43
C ALA A 68 8.07 -1.41 -7.89
N ASN A 69 6.84 -1.72 -8.29
CA ASN A 69 6.31 -1.39 -9.62
C ASN A 69 5.46 -0.10 -9.61
N LYS A 70 5.25 0.53 -8.45
CA LYS A 70 4.66 1.86 -8.33
C LYS A 70 5.75 2.86 -7.99
N LEU A 71 5.81 3.97 -8.71
CA LEU A 71 6.91 4.92 -8.58
C LEU A 71 6.37 6.32 -8.32
N SER A 72 6.99 7.05 -7.39
CA SER A 72 6.85 8.49 -7.25
C SER A 72 8.07 9.16 -7.87
N ILE A 73 7.84 10.13 -8.77
CA ILE A 73 8.92 10.84 -9.47
C ILE A 73 8.77 12.34 -9.21
N ALA A 74 9.87 12.97 -8.82
CA ALA A 74 9.99 14.41 -8.72
C ALA A 74 11.17 14.88 -9.54
N ALA A 75 10.99 15.98 -10.27
CA ALA A 75 12.07 16.63 -11.01
C ALA A 75 11.99 18.15 -10.84
N ALA A 76 13.15 18.81 -10.85
CA ALA A 76 13.26 20.25 -10.84
C ALA A 76 14.34 20.67 -11.83
N ALA A 77 14.04 21.68 -12.62
CA ALA A 77 14.98 22.34 -13.51
C ALA A 77 15.08 23.82 -13.15
N SER A 78 16.28 24.37 -13.11
CA SER A 78 16.53 25.78 -12.80
C SER A 78 17.64 26.34 -13.67
N ASN A 79 17.64 27.66 -13.85
CA ASN A 79 18.67 28.38 -14.60
C ASN A 79 18.96 27.82 -16.00
N ILE A 80 17.95 27.26 -16.69
CA ILE A 80 18.13 26.78 -18.06
C ILE A 80 18.31 27.98 -18.98
N ALA A 81 19.51 28.11 -19.55
CA ALA A 81 19.84 29.17 -20.51
C ALA A 81 19.78 28.67 -21.96
N GLN A 82 20.16 27.42 -22.20
CA GLN A 82 20.21 26.81 -23.53
C GLN A 82 20.09 25.29 -23.48
N GLY A 83 19.64 24.71 -24.60
CA GLY A 83 19.63 23.28 -24.82
C GLY A 83 18.48 22.57 -24.13
N GLU A 84 18.61 21.25 -23.98
CA GLU A 84 17.62 20.44 -23.29
C GLU A 84 18.27 19.30 -22.50
N ALA A 85 17.59 18.93 -21.42
CA ALA A 85 17.85 17.70 -20.68
C ALA A 85 16.66 16.76 -20.89
N ILE A 86 16.94 15.52 -21.27
CA ILE A 86 15.94 14.48 -21.48
C ILE A 86 16.19 13.39 -20.45
N PHE A 87 15.16 13.03 -19.71
CA PHE A 87 15.13 11.92 -18.78
C PHE A 87 14.27 10.81 -19.38
N THR A 88 14.74 9.57 -19.36
CA THR A 88 13.99 8.41 -19.84
C THR A 88 14.14 7.24 -18.87
N LEU A 89 13.02 6.78 -18.32
CA LEU A 89 12.94 5.61 -17.45
C LEU A 89 12.54 4.38 -18.28
N LEU A 90 13.33 3.32 -18.19
CA LEU A 90 13.19 2.11 -18.98
C LEU A 90 12.84 0.90 -18.10
N ASN A 91 11.99 0.01 -18.59
CA ASN A 91 11.68 -1.27 -17.96
C ASN A 91 12.75 -2.34 -18.29
N GLN A 92 12.54 -3.57 -17.82
CA GLN A 92 13.45 -4.70 -18.04
C GLN A 92 13.60 -5.13 -19.51
N THR A 93 12.63 -4.81 -20.36
CA THR A 93 12.67 -5.11 -21.80
C THR A 93 13.19 -3.96 -22.65
N GLY A 94 13.64 -2.86 -22.02
CA GLY A 94 14.04 -1.63 -22.71
C GLY A 94 12.86 -0.75 -23.17
N GLY A 95 11.63 -1.12 -22.84
CA GLY A 95 10.44 -0.32 -23.09
C GLY A 95 10.42 0.93 -22.20
N VAL A 96 9.97 2.06 -22.77
CA VAL A 96 9.88 3.34 -22.05
C VAL A 96 8.71 3.31 -21.07
N ILE A 97 9.02 3.42 -19.77
CA ILE A 97 8.02 3.65 -18.71
C ILE A 97 7.61 5.13 -18.72
N ARG A 98 8.59 6.02 -18.83
CA ARG A 98 8.39 7.48 -18.83
C ARG A 98 9.53 8.19 -19.54
N SER A 99 9.23 9.29 -20.22
CA SER A 99 10.24 10.21 -20.72
C SER A 99 9.80 11.66 -20.53
N ASP A 100 10.69 12.52 -20.10
CA ASP A 100 10.46 13.96 -19.91
C ASP A 100 11.59 14.76 -20.54
N THR A 101 11.25 15.92 -21.12
CA THR A 101 12.21 16.84 -21.73
C THR A 101 12.11 18.21 -21.05
N PHE A 102 13.21 18.66 -20.48
CA PHE A 102 13.33 19.93 -19.76
C PHE A 102 14.00 20.98 -20.64
N ARG A 103 13.22 21.99 -21.03
CA ARG A 103 13.69 23.16 -21.82
C ARG A 103 13.56 24.49 -21.07
N LEU A 104 12.81 24.50 -19.98
CA LEU A 104 12.50 25.70 -19.19
C LEU A 104 12.67 25.39 -17.70
N ALA A 105 12.99 26.42 -16.92
CA ALA A 105 13.01 26.29 -15.47
C ALA A 105 11.60 26.01 -14.93
N GLY A 106 11.50 25.10 -13.96
CA GLY A 106 10.23 24.69 -13.39
C GLY A 106 10.37 23.50 -12.46
N MET A 107 9.37 23.33 -11.61
CA MET A 107 9.16 22.10 -10.86
C MET A 107 8.21 21.20 -11.62
N TYR A 108 8.61 19.95 -11.80
CA TYR A 108 7.82 18.92 -12.46
C TYR A 108 7.52 17.84 -11.42
N GLN A 109 6.34 17.93 -10.83
CA GLN A 109 5.84 16.88 -9.97
C GLN A 109 5.06 15.88 -10.83
N VAL A 110 5.44 14.61 -10.73
CA VAL A 110 4.86 13.57 -11.56
C VAL A 110 4.19 12.52 -10.69
N LEU A 111 2.98 12.17 -11.16
CA LEU A 111 2.09 11.09 -10.75
C LEU A 111 2.78 9.77 -10.37
N ILE A 112 2.07 9.01 -9.54
CA ILE A 112 2.28 7.59 -9.36
C ILE A 112 2.18 6.91 -10.72
N ILE A 113 3.30 6.34 -11.21
CA ILE A 113 3.33 5.56 -12.45
C ILE A 113 3.58 4.09 -12.15
N SER A 114 3.03 3.21 -12.99
CA SER A 114 3.21 1.76 -12.89
C SER A 114 4.27 1.27 -13.88
N GLY A 115 5.18 0.41 -13.42
CA GLY A 115 6.26 -0.20 -14.19
C GLY A 115 7.45 -0.53 -13.29
N LEU A 116 8.11 -1.66 -13.53
CA LEU A 116 9.33 -2.05 -12.82
C LEU A 116 10.55 -1.48 -13.54
N PRO A 117 11.19 -0.41 -13.03
CA PRO A 117 12.27 0.24 -13.74
C PRO A 117 13.57 -0.58 -13.62
N ALA A 118 14.24 -0.75 -14.74
CA ALA A 118 15.52 -1.47 -14.82
C ALA A 118 16.69 -0.52 -15.05
N SER A 119 16.46 0.57 -15.77
CA SER A 119 17.48 1.58 -15.99
C SER A 119 16.85 2.95 -16.22
N ILE A 120 17.69 3.97 -16.09
CA ILE A 120 17.36 5.35 -16.35
C ILE A 120 18.44 5.94 -17.24
N THR A 121 18.01 6.65 -18.28
CA THR A 121 18.89 7.35 -19.21
C THR A 121 18.68 8.85 -19.10
N THR A 122 19.76 9.61 -19.03
CA THR A 122 19.76 11.06 -19.15
C THR A 122 20.61 11.54 -20.28
N LYS A 123 19.99 12.32 -21.14
CA LYS A 123 20.60 12.88 -22.34
C LYS A 123 20.55 14.40 -22.27
N PHE A 124 21.70 15.02 -22.44
CA PHE A 124 21.87 16.46 -22.51
C PHE A 124 22.30 16.84 -23.92
N GLN A 125 21.68 17.89 -24.47
CA GLN A 125 22.00 18.41 -25.79
C GLN A 125 22.25 19.91 -25.69
N ASN A 126 23.53 20.29 -25.72
CA ASN A 126 23.98 21.67 -25.52
C ASN A 126 23.35 22.33 -24.27
N PHE A 127 23.21 21.55 -23.21
CA PHE A 127 22.46 21.94 -22.02
C PHE A 127 23.28 22.89 -21.15
N THR A 128 22.67 24.01 -20.75
CA THR A 128 23.21 24.96 -19.77
C THR A 128 22.14 25.21 -18.71
N GLY A 129 22.43 24.90 -17.44
CA GLY A 129 21.50 25.08 -16.32
C GLY A 129 21.68 24.03 -15.23
N SER A 130 20.64 23.76 -14.45
CA SER A 130 20.67 22.72 -13.42
C SER A 130 19.41 21.86 -13.46
N VAL A 131 19.57 20.56 -13.28
CA VAL A 131 18.46 19.60 -13.22
C VAL A 131 18.67 18.64 -12.05
N GLN A 132 17.58 18.34 -11.36
CA GLN A 132 17.51 17.38 -10.27
C GLN A 132 16.34 16.45 -10.52
N TYR A 133 16.50 15.16 -10.23
CA TYR A 133 15.38 14.22 -10.22
C TYR A 133 15.55 13.16 -9.14
N ALA A 134 14.43 12.74 -8.58
CA ALA A 134 14.34 11.68 -7.60
C ALA A 134 13.21 10.72 -7.99
N ILE A 135 13.50 9.43 -7.90
CA ILE A 135 12.56 8.34 -8.09
C ILE A 135 12.54 7.55 -6.78
N ALA A 136 11.36 7.39 -6.21
CA ALA A 136 11.14 6.49 -5.09
C ALA A 136 10.11 5.44 -5.51
N GLY A 137 10.48 4.18 -5.38
CA GLY A 137 9.56 3.07 -5.46
C GLY A 137 8.64 3.15 -4.25
N ASP A 138 7.34 3.07 -4.49
CA ASP A 138 6.38 2.89 -3.44
C ASP A 138 6.55 1.49 -2.87
N THR A 139 7.39 1.41 -1.84
CA THR A 139 7.62 0.19 -1.06
C THR A 139 6.56 0.01 0.01
N THR A 140 5.59 0.93 0.12
CA THR A 140 4.39 0.55 0.84
C THR A 140 3.83 -0.65 0.11
N PRO A 141 3.69 -1.81 0.79
CA PRO A 141 2.88 -2.89 0.25
C PRO A 141 1.61 -2.24 -0.25
N GLU A 142 1.14 -2.56 -1.45
CA GLU A 142 -0.20 -2.13 -1.83
C GLU A 142 -1.11 -2.54 -0.66
N TYR A 143 -1.57 -1.59 0.14
CA TYR A 143 -2.28 -1.92 1.37
C TYR A 143 -3.67 -2.50 1.08
N GLY A 144 -4.05 -2.55 -0.21
CA GLY A 144 -5.13 -3.38 -0.73
C GLY A 144 -4.77 -4.86 -0.97
N SER A 145 -3.53 -5.29 -0.72
CA SER A 145 -3.04 -6.68 -0.93
C SER A 145 -2.77 -7.47 0.36
N ASP A 146 -2.69 -6.81 1.52
CA ASP A 146 -2.45 -7.51 2.79
C ASP A 146 -3.71 -8.19 3.33
N PHE A 147 -4.89 -7.84 2.84
CA PHE A 147 -6.11 -8.57 3.14
C PHE A 147 -6.47 -9.51 1.98
N PRO A 148 -6.35 -10.84 2.16
CA PRO A 148 -6.67 -11.79 1.09
C PRO A 148 -8.13 -11.66 0.67
N ASN A 149 -8.33 -11.34 -0.61
CA ASN A 149 -9.67 -11.13 -1.16
C ASN A 149 -9.82 -11.66 -2.61
N THR A 150 -9.00 -12.64 -2.98
CA THR A 150 -9.02 -13.22 -4.34
C THR A 150 -9.99 -14.38 -4.40
N ARG A 151 -10.77 -14.49 -5.49
CA ARG A 151 -11.70 -15.60 -5.73
C ARG A 151 -11.01 -16.95 -5.56
N GLY A 152 -11.66 -17.90 -4.90
CA GLY A 152 -11.10 -19.22 -4.57
C GLY A 152 -10.34 -19.26 -3.25
N THR A 153 -10.03 -18.12 -2.63
CA THR A 153 -9.56 -18.08 -1.25
C THR A 153 -10.62 -18.66 -0.31
N GLN A 154 -10.19 -19.45 0.67
CA GLN A 154 -11.06 -20.13 1.62
C GLN A 154 -10.46 -20.17 3.03
N TRP A 155 -11.32 -20.06 4.03
CA TRP A 155 -11.00 -20.26 5.44
C TRP A 155 -12.00 -21.20 6.08
N THR A 156 -11.54 -22.03 7.01
CA THR A 156 -12.40 -22.88 7.85
C THR A 156 -12.20 -22.48 9.29
N TYR A 157 -13.28 -22.14 9.99
CA TYR A 157 -13.27 -21.71 11.38
C TYR A 157 -14.05 -22.66 12.27
N ALA A 158 -13.59 -22.82 13.51
CA ALA A 158 -14.44 -23.24 14.61
C ALA A 158 -15.18 -22.00 15.15
N ARG A 159 -16.51 -22.03 15.13
CA ARG A 159 -17.38 -20.98 15.66
C ARG A 159 -18.10 -21.49 16.91
N PHE A 160 -18.12 -20.71 17.97
CA PHE A 160 -18.97 -20.95 19.14
C PHE A 160 -19.98 -19.82 19.28
N ASP A 161 -21.26 -20.17 19.44
CA ASP A 161 -22.37 -19.25 19.63
C ASP A 161 -23.02 -19.52 20.99
N SER A 162 -22.98 -18.53 21.89
CA SER A 162 -23.50 -18.68 23.25
C SER A 162 -25.03 -18.70 23.32
N LEU A 163 -25.76 -18.10 22.37
CA LEU A 163 -27.23 -18.13 22.39
C LEU A 163 -27.76 -19.53 22.09
N ALA A 164 -27.12 -20.23 21.16
CA ALA A 164 -27.40 -21.63 20.85
C ALA A 164 -26.63 -22.62 21.74
N SER A 165 -25.67 -22.13 22.53
CA SER A 165 -24.69 -22.93 23.29
C SER A 165 -24.05 -24.02 22.42
N ARG A 166 -23.68 -23.67 21.18
CA ARG A 166 -23.26 -24.64 20.15
C ARG A 166 -21.92 -24.27 19.55
N ARG A 167 -21.12 -25.29 19.24
CA ARG A 167 -19.92 -25.19 18.40
C ARG A 167 -20.22 -25.75 17.02
N ASP A 168 -19.87 -25.00 15.99
CA ASP A 168 -20.02 -25.38 14.58
C ASP A 168 -18.72 -25.13 13.83
N THR A 169 -18.60 -25.75 12.66
CA THR A 169 -17.57 -25.40 11.67
C THR A 169 -18.19 -24.51 10.60
N VAL A 170 -17.52 -23.40 10.28
CA VAL A 170 -17.94 -22.46 9.24
C VAL A 170 -16.86 -22.38 8.18
N VAL A 171 -17.25 -22.56 6.92
CA VAL A 171 -16.37 -22.39 5.76
C VAL A 171 -16.68 -21.06 5.09
N VAL A 172 -15.70 -20.18 5.01
CA VAL A 172 -15.79 -18.89 4.34
C VAL A 172 -15.05 -18.99 3.01
N THR A 173 -15.71 -18.71 1.89
CA THR A 173 -15.10 -18.77 0.55
C THR A 173 -15.33 -17.47 -0.20
N VAL A 174 -14.28 -16.95 -0.84
CA VAL A 174 -14.41 -15.84 -1.80
C VAL A 174 -14.95 -16.40 -3.11
N PHE A 175 -16.26 -16.28 -3.31
CA PHE A 175 -17.01 -16.98 -4.36
C PHE A 175 -17.04 -16.20 -5.69
N GLY A 176 -17.26 -14.89 -5.62
CA GLY A 176 -17.52 -14.07 -6.79
C GLY A 176 -17.24 -12.59 -6.58
N GLN A 177 -17.73 -11.77 -7.50
CA GLN A 177 -17.59 -10.32 -7.48
C GLN A 177 -18.92 -9.67 -7.85
N VAL A 178 -19.14 -8.46 -7.35
CA VAL A 178 -20.30 -7.63 -7.65
C VAL A 178 -19.90 -6.16 -7.60
N THR A 179 -20.63 -5.31 -8.31
CA THR A 179 -20.57 -3.86 -8.13
C THR A 179 -21.89 -3.39 -7.56
N PHE A 180 -21.87 -2.70 -6.43
CA PHE A 180 -23.06 -2.07 -5.86
C PHE A 180 -22.76 -0.61 -5.54
N ASN A 181 -23.69 0.30 -5.87
CA ASN A 181 -23.49 1.75 -5.71
C ASN A 181 -22.17 2.26 -6.33
N GLY A 182 -21.77 1.70 -7.47
CA GLY A 182 -20.52 2.04 -8.17
C GLY A 182 -19.24 1.55 -7.48
N ARG A 183 -19.34 0.75 -6.40
CA ARG A 183 -18.20 0.21 -5.66
C ARG A 183 -17.99 -1.26 -6.02
N PRO A 184 -16.79 -1.67 -6.47
CA PRO A 184 -16.47 -3.08 -6.63
C PRO A 184 -16.35 -3.75 -5.26
N ALA A 185 -16.87 -4.97 -5.17
CA ALA A 185 -16.76 -5.83 -4.00
C ALA A 185 -16.66 -7.30 -4.42
N THR A 186 -16.05 -8.10 -3.56
CA THR A 186 -16.10 -9.56 -3.67
C THR A 186 -17.26 -10.09 -2.83
N ILE A 187 -17.75 -11.25 -3.24
CA ILE A 187 -18.82 -11.97 -2.56
C ILE A 187 -18.16 -13.10 -1.76
N TRP A 188 -18.28 -13.03 -0.45
CA TRP A 188 -17.87 -14.06 0.49
C TRP A 188 -19.09 -14.88 0.86
N GLN A 189 -19.01 -16.20 0.76
CA GLN A 189 -20.03 -17.12 1.25
C GLN A 189 -19.57 -17.75 2.55
N GLN A 190 -20.38 -17.65 3.60
CA GLN A 190 -20.16 -18.30 4.88
C GLN A 190 -21.11 -19.49 5.01
N ALA A 191 -20.61 -20.69 4.73
CA ALA A 191 -21.39 -21.92 4.83
C ALA A 191 -21.22 -22.53 6.23
N ALA A 192 -22.33 -22.62 6.95
CA ALA A 192 -22.49 -23.42 8.17
C ALA A 192 -23.43 -24.60 7.87
N ARG A 193 -23.56 -25.55 8.82
CA ARG A 193 -24.29 -26.82 8.63
C ARG A 193 -25.70 -26.69 8.01
N SER A 194 -26.43 -25.63 8.32
CA SER A 194 -27.83 -25.45 7.90
C SER A 194 -28.11 -24.11 7.22
N ARG A 195 -27.09 -23.29 6.98
CA ARG A 195 -27.27 -21.92 6.50
C ARG A 195 -26.02 -21.48 5.74
N THR A 196 -26.24 -20.79 4.63
CA THR A 196 -25.19 -20.06 3.92
C THR A 196 -25.51 -18.59 3.96
N ASP A 197 -24.62 -17.81 4.55
CA ASP A 197 -24.70 -16.36 4.55
C ASP A 197 -23.79 -15.75 3.49
N THR A 198 -24.09 -14.52 3.09
CA THR A 198 -23.31 -13.78 2.11
C THR A 198 -22.79 -12.50 2.74
N ILE A 199 -21.50 -12.24 2.59
CA ILE A 199 -20.84 -11.01 2.98
C ILE A 199 -20.23 -10.38 1.74
N TYR A 200 -20.33 -9.06 1.63
CA TYR A 200 -19.72 -8.30 0.55
C TYR A 200 -18.48 -7.59 1.09
N VAL A 201 -17.33 -7.82 0.46
CA VAL A 201 -16.05 -7.25 0.91
C VAL A 201 -15.51 -6.31 -0.15
N SER A 202 -15.47 -5.01 0.16
CA SER A 202 -14.91 -3.98 -0.71
C SER A 202 -13.54 -3.57 -0.19
N VAL A 203 -12.56 -3.60 -1.10
CA VAL A 203 -11.19 -3.14 -0.83
C VAL A 203 -10.94 -1.93 -1.71
N SER A 204 -10.65 -0.78 -1.09
CA SER A 204 -10.38 0.46 -1.79
C SER A 204 -9.24 1.20 -1.11
N GLY A 205 -8.13 1.36 -1.84
CA GLY A 205 -6.90 1.90 -1.27
C GLY A 205 -6.37 1.00 -0.15
N ASP A 206 -6.30 1.54 1.06
CA ASP A 206 -5.83 0.87 2.27
C ASP A 206 -6.97 0.33 3.16
N THR A 207 -8.22 0.50 2.72
CA THR A 207 -9.38 0.24 3.56
C THR A 207 -10.14 -0.98 3.07
N VAL A 208 -10.38 -1.92 3.98
CA VAL A 208 -11.28 -3.06 3.81
C VAL A 208 -12.59 -2.75 4.52
N ARG A 209 -13.71 -2.97 3.82
CA ARG A 209 -15.07 -2.80 4.34
C ARG A 209 -15.87 -4.06 4.09
N MET A 210 -16.53 -4.57 5.13
CA MET A 210 -17.38 -5.75 5.06
C MET A 210 -18.84 -5.36 5.32
N TYR A 211 -19.74 -5.84 4.47
CA TYR A 211 -21.17 -5.56 4.52
C TYR A 211 -21.97 -6.86 4.51
N ASN A 212 -22.98 -6.96 5.38
CA ASN A 212 -23.92 -8.08 5.31
C ASN A 212 -24.96 -7.92 4.18
N PHE A 213 -25.13 -6.71 3.66
CA PHE A 213 -26.09 -6.40 2.60
C PHE A 213 -25.46 -5.49 1.55
N PRO A 214 -25.75 -5.70 0.26
CA PRO A 214 -25.12 -4.95 -0.84
C PRO A 214 -25.63 -3.51 -0.98
N PHE A 215 -26.58 -3.07 -0.14
CA PHE A 215 -27.10 -1.70 -0.13
C PHE A 215 -26.91 -1.00 1.22
N SER A 216 -26.23 -1.65 2.17
CA SER A 216 -25.98 -1.05 3.48
C SER A 216 -25.05 0.16 3.34
N SER A 217 -25.46 1.28 3.93
CA SER A 217 -24.60 2.47 4.04
C SER A 217 -23.57 2.35 5.17
N SER A 218 -23.80 1.47 6.14
CA SER A 218 -22.89 1.15 7.25
C SER A 218 -22.20 -0.20 7.02
N THR A 219 -20.93 -0.29 7.40
CA THR A 219 -20.19 -1.55 7.42
C THR A 219 -20.37 -2.29 8.73
N ASN A 220 -20.33 -3.61 8.67
CA ASN A 220 -20.23 -4.49 9.83
C ASN A 220 -18.82 -4.52 10.42
N SER A 221 -17.81 -4.37 9.57
CA SER A 221 -16.41 -4.33 9.99
C SER A 221 -15.60 -3.50 9.02
N LYS A 222 -14.62 -2.78 9.55
CA LYS A 222 -13.76 -1.87 8.81
C LYS A 222 -12.33 -1.99 9.31
N TYR A 223 -11.39 -2.17 8.39
CA TYR A 223 -9.97 -2.27 8.70
C TYR A 223 -9.18 -1.33 7.79
N ILE A 224 -8.25 -0.56 8.37
CA ILE A 224 -7.39 0.37 7.62
C ILE A 224 -5.94 -0.06 7.75
N PHE A 225 -5.34 -0.51 6.65
CA PHE A 225 -3.95 -0.93 6.54
C PHE A 225 -3.00 0.26 6.30
N PRO A 226 -1.68 0.16 6.58
CA PRO A 226 -1.02 -0.89 7.34
C PRO A 226 -1.55 -0.93 8.77
N LEU A 227 -1.51 -2.11 9.39
CA LEU A 227 -1.74 -2.24 10.83
C LEU A 227 -0.42 -2.00 11.57
N TYR A 228 -0.47 -1.20 12.63
CA TYR A 228 0.61 -0.99 13.59
C TYR A 228 0.00 -0.61 14.94
N VAL A 229 0.64 -1.00 16.04
CA VAL A 229 0.13 -0.75 17.40
C VAL A 229 -0.08 0.75 17.61
N GLY A 230 -1.22 1.11 18.20
CA GLY A 230 -1.64 2.49 18.43
C GLY A 230 -2.37 3.13 17.24
N LYS A 231 -2.42 2.49 16.06
CA LYS A 231 -3.27 2.96 14.97
C LYS A 231 -4.73 2.80 15.35
N GLY A 232 -5.50 3.87 15.24
CA GLY A 232 -6.94 3.85 15.44
C GLY A 232 -7.71 4.46 14.27
N TRP A 233 -8.97 4.10 14.17
CA TRP A 233 -9.92 4.72 13.24
C TRP A 233 -11.33 4.70 13.82
N ARG A 234 -12.17 5.60 13.30
CA ARG A 234 -13.60 5.59 13.60
C ARG A 234 -14.31 4.66 12.62
N GLY A 235 -15.20 3.81 13.12
CA GLY A 235 -16.12 3.06 12.28
C GLY A 235 -17.28 3.93 11.79
N ASP A 236 -18.38 3.30 11.42
CA ASP A 236 -19.48 3.97 10.72
C ASP A 236 -20.68 4.24 11.65
N PHE A 237 -20.72 3.64 12.84
CA PHE A 237 -21.77 3.89 13.84
C PHE A 237 -21.43 5.04 14.80
N LEU A 238 -22.42 5.42 15.62
CA LEU A 238 -22.21 6.35 16.73
C LEU A 238 -21.24 5.69 17.73
N TYR A 239 -20.28 6.47 18.25
CA TYR A 239 -19.24 5.97 19.18
C TYR A 239 -18.51 4.69 18.77
N ASP A 240 -18.39 4.44 17.47
CA ASP A 240 -17.69 3.29 16.91
C ASP A 240 -16.22 3.63 16.67
N SER A 241 -15.34 2.98 17.43
CA SER A 241 -13.90 3.17 17.34
C SER A 241 -13.18 1.83 17.31
N SER A 242 -12.17 1.74 16.47
CA SER A 242 -11.26 0.59 16.42
C SER A 242 -9.82 1.04 16.67
N THR A 243 -9.05 0.22 17.38
CA THR A 243 -7.64 0.46 17.67
C THR A 243 -6.84 -0.83 17.57
N VAL A 244 -5.65 -0.77 16.97
CA VAL A 244 -4.67 -1.86 16.99
C VAL A 244 -3.94 -1.83 18.34
N THR A 245 -4.18 -2.81 19.19
CA THR A 245 -3.65 -2.81 20.57
C THR A 245 -2.48 -3.75 20.81
N LEU A 246 -2.29 -4.76 19.95
CA LEU A 246 -1.18 -5.70 20.06
C LEU A 246 -0.65 -6.08 18.67
N ASN A 247 0.68 -6.27 18.58
CA ASN A 247 1.36 -6.97 17.50
C ASN A 247 2.20 -8.09 18.11
N GLY A 248 1.98 -9.33 17.67
CA GLY A 248 2.71 -10.48 18.19
C GLY A 248 2.29 -11.79 17.56
N ALA A 249 2.80 -12.88 18.14
CA ALA A 249 2.47 -14.21 17.66
C ALA A 249 1.04 -14.63 18.04
N ILE A 250 0.33 -15.25 17.10
CA ILE A 250 -1.06 -15.72 17.26
C ILE A 250 -1.09 -17.23 16.98
N PRO A 251 -1.20 -18.08 18.01
CA PRO A 251 -1.34 -19.52 17.81
C PRO A 251 -2.78 -19.87 17.46
N THR A 252 -2.97 -20.71 16.46
CA THR A 252 -4.27 -21.30 16.06
C THR A 252 -4.09 -22.78 15.72
N PRO A 253 -5.16 -23.57 15.61
CA PRO A 253 -5.07 -24.92 15.02
C PRO A 253 -4.50 -24.94 13.59
N ALA A 254 -4.68 -23.87 12.82
CA ALA A 254 -4.10 -23.73 11.48
C ALA A 254 -2.57 -23.45 11.49
N GLY A 255 -1.97 -23.22 12.65
CA GLY A 255 -0.54 -22.95 12.80
C GLY A 255 -0.23 -21.75 13.69
N GLN A 256 1.05 -21.40 13.77
CA GLN A 256 1.55 -20.27 14.55
C GLN A 256 1.94 -19.12 13.62
N PHE A 257 1.21 -18.01 13.72
CA PHE A 257 1.48 -16.80 12.93
C PHE A 257 2.35 -15.84 13.74
N THR A 258 3.53 -15.48 13.26
CA THR A 258 4.50 -14.67 14.03
C THR A 258 4.28 -13.16 13.93
N ASN A 259 3.52 -12.69 12.94
CA ASN A 259 3.22 -11.28 12.71
C ASN A 259 1.70 -11.09 12.62
N GLY A 260 1.05 -11.01 13.76
CA GLY A 260 -0.39 -10.84 13.86
C GLY A 260 -0.78 -9.65 14.73
N PHE A 261 -1.88 -9.01 14.36
CA PHE A 261 -2.36 -7.78 14.97
C PHE A 261 -3.71 -8.00 15.64
N LEU A 262 -3.85 -7.55 16.89
CA LEU A 262 -5.16 -7.47 17.55
C LEU A 262 -5.76 -6.08 17.27
N VAL A 263 -6.91 -6.06 16.62
CA VAL A 263 -7.78 -4.90 16.50
C VAL A 263 -8.92 -5.05 17.50
N GLN A 264 -9.04 -4.10 18.42
CA GLN A 264 -10.19 -3.99 19.31
C GLN A 264 -11.11 -2.91 18.78
N GLU A 265 -12.41 -3.23 18.72
CA GLU A 265 -13.46 -2.33 18.30
C GLU A 265 -14.53 -2.24 19.40
N GLU A 266 -14.90 -1.03 19.74
CA GLU A 266 -16.00 -0.71 20.64
C GLU A 266 -17.00 0.15 19.88
N TRP A 267 -18.28 -0.17 19.99
CA TRP A 267 -19.34 0.65 19.40
C TRP A 267 -20.56 0.70 20.32
N SER A 268 -21.35 1.76 20.18
CA SER A 268 -22.63 1.88 20.88
C SER A 268 -23.63 2.74 20.12
N THR A 269 -24.85 2.26 20.08
CA THR A 269 -26.02 3.00 19.60
C THR A 269 -27.15 2.89 20.62
N PHE A 270 -28.35 3.36 20.26
CA PHE A 270 -29.49 3.36 21.15
C PHE A 270 -29.88 1.92 21.55
N ASN A 271 -29.61 1.56 22.82
CA ASN A 271 -29.85 0.25 23.43
C ASN A 271 -29.09 -0.94 22.80
N ASP A 272 -27.97 -0.68 22.13
CA ASP A 272 -27.17 -1.73 21.50
C ASP A 272 -25.68 -1.35 21.57
N TYR A 273 -24.86 -2.25 22.10
CA TYR A 273 -23.47 -2.03 22.45
C TYR A 273 -22.65 -3.25 22.06
N GLY A 274 -21.42 -3.05 21.62
CA GLY A 274 -20.56 -4.15 21.22
C GLY A 274 -19.09 -3.93 21.54
N HIS A 275 -18.41 -5.05 21.80
CA HIS A 275 -16.97 -5.17 21.90
C HIS A 275 -16.51 -6.31 21.00
N PHE A 276 -15.60 -6.01 20.09
CA PHE A 276 -15.06 -6.94 19.11
C PHE A 276 -13.55 -6.97 19.22
N GLU A 277 -12.99 -8.17 19.21
CA GLU A 277 -11.57 -8.41 19.12
C GLU A 277 -11.32 -9.22 17.86
N THR A 278 -10.59 -8.65 16.91
CA THR A 278 -10.24 -9.31 15.66
C THR A 278 -8.73 -9.44 15.57
N TRP A 279 -8.27 -10.67 15.44
CA TRP A 279 -6.88 -11.01 15.20
C TRP A 279 -6.64 -11.14 13.70
N LEU A 280 -5.85 -10.22 13.13
CA LEU A 280 -5.54 -10.14 11.71
C LEU A 280 -4.08 -10.51 11.45
N VAL A 281 -3.86 -11.34 10.43
CA VAL A 281 -2.53 -11.70 9.96
C VAL A 281 -2.42 -11.27 8.49
N PRO A 282 -1.45 -10.42 8.11
CA PRO A 282 -1.27 -10.02 6.72
C PRO A 282 -1.17 -11.22 5.79
N ARG A 283 -1.85 -11.14 4.64
CA ARG A 283 -1.98 -12.16 3.59
C ARG A 283 -2.74 -13.43 3.99
N VAL A 284 -3.10 -13.59 5.25
CA VAL A 284 -3.94 -14.69 5.75
C VAL A 284 -5.35 -14.20 6.09
N GLY A 285 -5.50 -12.96 6.53
CA GLY A 285 -6.79 -12.36 6.87
C GLY A 285 -7.12 -12.51 8.37
N ILE A 286 -8.39 -12.74 8.68
CA ILE A 286 -8.86 -12.92 10.04
C ILE A 286 -8.50 -14.32 10.52
N VAL A 287 -7.81 -14.46 11.66
CA VAL A 287 -7.40 -15.77 12.20
C VAL A 287 -8.10 -16.13 13.51
N LYS A 288 -8.56 -15.13 14.25
CA LYS A 288 -9.46 -15.29 15.39
C LYS A 288 -10.40 -14.10 15.49
N GLN A 289 -11.58 -14.33 16.05
CA GLN A 289 -12.48 -13.25 16.47
C GLN A 289 -13.12 -13.59 17.81
N TYR A 290 -13.34 -12.55 18.60
CA TYR A 290 -14.23 -12.59 19.74
C TYR A 290 -15.20 -11.44 19.61
N ARG A 291 -16.49 -11.73 19.75
CA ARG A 291 -17.58 -10.76 19.68
C ARG A 291 -18.40 -10.87 20.94
N ARG A 292 -18.65 -9.73 21.57
CA ARG A 292 -19.52 -9.60 22.72
C ARG A 292 -20.47 -8.44 22.47
N GLU A 293 -21.76 -8.71 22.52
CA GLU A 293 -22.80 -7.72 22.28
C GLU A 293 -23.78 -7.70 23.44
N TRP A 294 -24.25 -6.50 23.75
CA TRP A 294 -25.24 -6.20 24.76
C TRP A 294 -26.33 -5.35 24.13
N GLY A 295 -27.53 -5.91 24.06
CA GLY A 295 -28.73 -5.16 23.70
C GLY A 295 -29.90 -5.70 24.50
N PHE A 296 -30.88 -6.29 23.82
CA PHE A 296 -31.97 -7.05 24.48
C PHE A 296 -31.51 -8.39 25.10
N GLY A 297 -30.22 -8.70 25.04
CA GLY A 297 -29.59 -9.87 25.65
C GLY A 297 -28.07 -9.77 25.56
N LEU A 298 -27.39 -10.68 26.26
CA LEU A 298 -25.93 -10.84 26.15
C LEU A 298 -25.63 -11.94 25.14
N GLN A 299 -25.00 -11.58 24.03
CA GLN A 299 -24.49 -12.52 23.04
C GLN A 299 -22.97 -12.52 23.07
N LYS A 300 -22.39 -13.72 23.09
CA LYS A 300 -20.96 -13.98 22.90
C LYS A 300 -20.75 -14.94 21.75
N GLU A 301 -19.76 -14.64 20.94
CA GLU A 301 -19.35 -15.48 19.82
C GLU A 301 -17.83 -15.50 19.72
N THR A 302 -17.26 -16.66 19.41
CA THR A 302 -15.81 -16.80 19.14
C THR A 302 -15.59 -17.54 17.83
N TRP A 303 -14.57 -17.12 17.09
CA TRP A 303 -14.09 -17.77 15.88
C TRP A 303 -12.61 -18.05 16.01
N GLU A 304 -12.16 -19.23 15.60
CA GLU A 304 -10.76 -19.60 15.57
C GLU A 304 -10.45 -20.40 14.30
N LEU A 305 -9.39 -20.01 13.59
CA LEU A 305 -9.03 -20.58 12.30
C LEU A 305 -8.51 -22.01 12.45
N LEU A 306 -9.18 -22.95 11.77
CA LEU A 306 -8.80 -24.36 11.72
C LEU A 306 -7.88 -24.67 10.54
N SER A 307 -8.18 -24.10 9.38
CA SER A 307 -7.40 -24.25 8.16
C SER A 307 -7.72 -23.14 7.17
N TYR A 308 -6.86 -22.93 6.17
CA TYR A 308 -7.09 -21.94 5.13
C TYR A 308 -6.37 -22.31 3.83
N HIS A 309 -6.84 -21.72 2.74
CA HIS A 309 -6.22 -21.76 1.42
C HIS A 309 -6.30 -20.34 0.83
N ILE A 310 -5.15 -19.71 0.58
CA ILE A 310 -5.11 -18.39 -0.03
C ILE A 310 -4.84 -18.53 -1.52
N ASN A 311 -5.77 -18.06 -2.35
CA ASN A 311 -5.50 -17.91 -3.77
C ASN A 311 -4.78 -16.57 -3.99
N THR A 312 -3.59 -16.61 -4.57
CA THR A 312 -2.81 -15.40 -4.87
C THR A 312 -3.19 -14.76 -6.20
N GLY A 313 -3.98 -15.45 -7.05
CA GLY A 313 -4.39 -14.94 -8.36
C GLY A 313 -3.24 -14.78 -9.36
N ILE A 314 -2.08 -15.37 -9.04
CA ILE A 314 -0.92 -15.45 -9.94
C ILE A 314 -1.01 -16.81 -10.61
N GLU A 315 -1.58 -16.83 -11.83
CA GLU A 315 -1.37 -17.90 -12.80
C GLU A 315 -0.11 -17.61 -13.63
#